data_AF-A0AAJ1ZU25-F1
#
_entry.id   AF-A0AAJ1ZU25-F1
#
_cell.length_a   1.000
_cell.length_b   1.000
_cell.length_c   1.000
_cell.angle_alpha   90.00
_cell.angle_beta   90.00
_cell.angle_gamma   90.00
#
_symmetry.space_group_name_H-M   'P 1'
#
loop_
_entity.id
_entity.type
_entity.pdbx_description
1 polymer ?
#
loop_
_entity_poly.entity_id
_entity_poly.type
_entity_poly.pdbx_seq_one_letter_code
_entity_poly.pdbx_strand_id
1 'polypeptide(L)'
;MGKQYRILTAAATAIALTFGATAYAATSDAPSAPPPGGPAMMGGPGGPGGPGGHRMEERMKKQMEQLHSQLKLNADQEKLWQTAQDTMKQNRQAMRESHRQMHEQMKSLEQQPILDLNAMNAAHQKIEQQNQQLREGTTTAWLNFYNSLNDQQKTTVSTALKKHFAKMREHEHKMHERWGKRDGQHGGPGAGAPAGASGTTKP
;
A
#
# COMPACT_ATOMS: atom_id res chain seq x y z
N MET A 1 32.52 37.61 -41.76
CA MET A 1 31.25 36.89 -41.51
C MET A 1 31.60 35.41 -41.42
N GLY A 2 31.69 34.68 -40.32
CA GLY A 2 31.09 34.81 -38.99
C GLY A 2 30.14 33.64 -38.77
N LYS A 3 30.59 32.58 -38.07
CA LYS A 3 29.77 31.71 -37.19
C LYS A 3 30.68 30.77 -36.41
N GLN A 4 30.89 31.14 -35.15
CA GLN A 4 31.59 30.38 -34.12
C GLN A 4 30.65 29.30 -33.59
N TYR A 5 31.12 28.06 -33.51
CA TYR A 5 30.42 26.97 -32.84
C TYR A 5 30.64 27.10 -31.33
N ARG A 6 29.58 27.43 -30.59
CA ARG A 6 29.58 27.43 -29.13
C ARG A 6 29.44 25.99 -28.64
N ILE A 7 30.55 25.41 -28.18
CA ILE A 7 30.55 24.15 -27.45
C ILE A 7 29.97 24.45 -26.06
N LEU A 8 28.76 23.95 -25.80
CA LEU A 8 28.15 23.99 -24.47
C LEU A 8 28.72 22.83 -23.65
N THR A 9 29.66 23.13 -22.78
CA THR A 9 30.12 22.24 -21.71
C THR A 9 29.05 22.22 -20.61
N ALA A 10 28.25 21.15 -20.57
CA ALA A 10 27.40 20.86 -19.43
C ALA A 10 28.25 20.16 -18.35
N ALA A 11 28.64 20.92 -17.32
CA ALA A 11 29.25 20.36 -16.12
C ALA A 11 28.17 19.60 -15.32
N ALA A 12 28.27 18.28 -15.27
CA ALA A 12 27.44 17.45 -14.40
C ALA A 12 28.04 17.46 -12.99
N THR A 13 27.48 18.26 -12.09
CA THR A 13 27.73 18.16 -10.65
C THR A 13 26.95 16.99 -10.08
N ALA A 14 27.65 15.87 -9.83
CA ALA A 14 27.10 14.76 -9.08
C ALA A 14 27.05 15.12 -7.59
N ILE A 15 25.85 15.30 -7.03
CA ILE A 15 25.65 15.35 -5.58
C ILE A 15 25.48 13.90 -5.11
N ALA A 16 26.52 13.36 -4.48
CA ALA A 16 26.44 12.09 -3.77
C ALA A 16 25.78 12.34 -2.40
N LEU A 17 24.52 11.91 -2.25
CA LEU A 17 23.87 11.79 -0.94
C LEU A 17 24.08 10.37 -0.42
N THR A 18 25.18 10.17 0.31
CA THR A 18 25.34 9.02 1.20
C THR A 18 24.48 9.23 2.44
N PHE A 19 23.35 8.52 2.51
CA PHE A 19 22.70 8.30 3.81
C PHE A 19 23.38 7.11 4.49
N GLY A 20 24.05 7.41 5.59
CA GLY A 20 24.83 6.47 6.39
C GLY A 20 23.97 5.34 6.94
N ALA A 21 24.51 4.12 6.84
CA ALA A 21 24.05 3.00 7.63
C ALA A 21 24.52 3.21 9.08
N THR A 22 23.63 3.66 9.96
CA THR A 22 23.84 3.52 11.39
C THR A 22 23.64 2.05 11.75
N ALA A 23 24.74 1.36 12.06
CA ALA A 23 24.71 0.08 12.74
C ALA A 23 24.09 0.28 14.12
N TYR A 24 22.91 -0.27 14.35
CA TYR A 24 22.37 -0.39 15.70
C TYR A 24 23.03 -1.59 16.38
N ALA A 25 23.93 -1.29 17.31
CA ALA A 25 24.43 -2.25 18.28
C ALA A 25 23.26 -2.69 19.18
N ALA A 26 23.16 -4.00 19.37
CA ALA A 26 22.19 -4.61 20.28
C ALA A 26 22.60 -4.34 21.73
N THR A 27 21.75 -3.64 22.47
CA THR A 27 21.71 -3.72 23.93
C THR A 27 20.35 -4.29 24.32
N SER A 28 20.38 -5.52 24.81
CA SER A 28 19.32 -6.24 25.47
C SER A 28 18.95 -5.53 26.76
N ASP A 29 17.76 -4.92 26.80
CA ASP A 29 16.87 -4.81 27.96
C ASP A 29 15.70 -3.87 27.60
N ALA A 30 14.62 -4.46 27.08
CA ALA A 30 13.33 -3.79 26.94
C ALA A 30 12.20 -4.79 27.25
N PRO A 31 11.15 -4.38 28.00
CA PRO A 31 10.08 -5.27 28.41
C PRO A 31 9.27 -5.79 27.20
N SER A 32 8.84 -7.04 27.30
CA SER A 32 8.10 -7.79 26.28
C SER A 32 6.92 -6.99 25.72
N ALA A 33 7.04 -6.55 24.47
CA ALA A 33 5.92 -6.04 23.70
C ALA A 33 4.87 -7.17 23.49
N PRO A 34 3.57 -6.88 23.57
CA PRO A 34 2.54 -7.85 23.25
C PRO A 34 2.68 -8.30 21.78
N PRO A 35 2.31 -9.55 21.44
CA PRO A 35 2.46 -10.05 20.08
C PRO A 35 1.68 -9.17 19.10
N PRO A 36 2.23 -8.87 17.91
CA PRO A 36 1.48 -8.14 16.89
C PRO A 36 0.24 -8.96 16.52
N GLY A 37 -0.93 -8.43 16.88
CA GLY A 37 -2.21 -8.96 16.40
C GLY A 37 -2.19 -8.95 14.88
N GLY A 38 -2.16 -10.13 14.28
CA GLY A 38 -2.18 -10.27 12.83
C GLY A 38 -3.48 -9.72 12.25
N PRO A 39 -3.45 -8.95 11.15
CA PRO A 39 -4.67 -8.60 10.45
C PRO A 39 -5.09 -9.81 9.60
N ALA A 40 -5.78 -10.77 10.19
CA ALA A 40 -6.64 -11.67 9.43
C ALA A 40 -7.95 -10.92 9.08
N MET A 41 -7.87 -9.93 8.19
CA MET A 41 -9.07 -9.36 7.58
C MET A 41 -9.57 -10.33 6.51
N MET A 42 -10.42 -11.26 6.95
CA MET A 42 -11.35 -12.02 6.12
C MET A 42 -12.07 -11.09 5.14
N GLY A 43 -12.09 -11.51 3.87
CA GLY A 43 -12.64 -10.76 2.75
C GLY A 43 -14.06 -10.28 2.99
N GLY A 44 -14.21 -8.96 3.14
CA GLY A 44 -15.49 -8.30 2.92
C GLY A 44 -15.92 -8.42 1.44
N PRO A 45 -17.22 -8.23 1.13
CA PRO A 45 -17.77 -8.29 -0.22
C PRO A 45 -17.22 -7.14 -1.08
N GLY A 46 -16.00 -7.33 -1.58
CA GLY A 46 -15.21 -6.31 -2.26
C GLY A 46 -13.79 -6.77 -2.58
N GLY A 47 -13.55 -8.09 -2.61
CA GLY A 47 -12.28 -8.65 -3.07
C GLY A 47 -11.97 -8.24 -4.53
N PRO A 48 -10.70 -8.36 -4.95
CA PRO A 48 -10.26 -8.04 -6.32
C PRO A 48 -10.92 -9.00 -7.33
N GLY A 49 -12.16 -8.71 -7.71
CA GLY A 49 -13.00 -9.56 -8.57
C GLY A 49 -14.50 -9.28 -8.48
N GLY A 50 -14.97 -8.53 -7.47
CA GLY A 50 -16.37 -8.07 -7.42
C GLY A 50 -16.67 -6.98 -8.46
N PRO A 51 -17.96 -6.68 -8.76
CA PRO A 51 -18.37 -5.63 -9.71
C PRO A 51 -17.75 -4.24 -9.44
N GLY A 52 -17.34 -3.98 -8.19
CA GLY A 52 -16.61 -2.76 -7.81
C GLY A 52 -15.14 -2.71 -8.23
N GLY A 53 -14.48 -3.86 -8.42
CA GLY A 53 -13.06 -3.97 -8.78
C GLY A 53 -12.77 -3.47 -10.18
N HIS A 54 -13.53 -3.95 -11.18
CA HIS A 54 -13.40 -3.50 -12.57
C HIS A 54 -13.67 -1.99 -12.71
N ARG A 55 -14.69 -1.48 -12.01
CA ARG A 55 -15.01 -0.05 -11.99
C ARG A 55 -13.89 0.79 -11.37
N MET A 56 -13.19 0.27 -10.37
CA MET A 56 -12.05 0.95 -9.76
C MET A 56 -10.85 0.98 -10.71
N GLU A 57 -10.57 -0.13 -11.39
CA GLU A 57 -9.48 -0.22 -12.38
C GLU A 57 -9.68 0.77 -13.54
N GLU A 58 -10.88 0.84 -14.11
CA GLU A 58 -11.20 1.81 -15.15
C GLU A 58 -11.03 3.25 -14.69
N ARG A 59 -11.45 3.55 -13.45
CA ARG A 59 -11.28 4.89 -12.86
C ARG A 59 -9.82 5.26 -12.69
N MET A 60 -8.98 4.32 -12.22
CA MET A 60 -7.55 4.55 -12.11
C MET A 60 -6.90 4.75 -13.47
N LYS A 61 -7.25 3.93 -14.46
CA LYS A 61 -6.76 4.07 -15.84
C LYS A 61 -7.06 5.47 -16.38
N LYS A 62 -8.31 5.92 -16.27
CA LYS A 62 -8.72 7.28 -16.69
C LYS A 62 -7.94 8.39 -15.95
N GLN A 63 -7.69 8.23 -14.65
CA GLN A 63 -6.91 9.21 -13.90
C GLN A 63 -5.45 9.26 -14.35
N MET A 64 -4.84 8.11 -14.65
CA MET A 64 -3.48 8.05 -15.18
C MET A 64 -3.38 8.65 -16.58
N GLU A 65 -4.33 8.38 -17.47
CA GLU A 65 -4.40 8.98 -18.81
C GLU A 65 -4.56 10.50 -18.74
N GLN A 66 -5.43 10.99 -17.86
CA GLN A 66 -5.59 12.43 -17.61
C GLN A 66 -4.29 13.05 -17.11
N LEU A 67 -3.62 12.44 -16.13
CA LEU A 67 -2.35 12.94 -15.61
C LEU A 67 -1.29 12.98 -16.72
N HIS A 68 -1.13 11.89 -17.47
CA HIS A 68 -0.19 11.79 -18.59
C HIS A 68 -0.38 12.94 -19.60
N SER A 69 -1.63 13.20 -20.02
CA SER A 69 -1.94 14.28 -20.96
C SER A 69 -1.56 15.68 -20.45
N GLN A 70 -1.61 15.90 -19.14
CA GLN A 70 -1.29 17.20 -18.52
C GLN A 70 0.22 17.42 -18.38
N LEU A 71 1.01 16.35 -18.30
CA LEU A 71 2.45 16.45 -18.07
C LEU A 71 3.24 16.86 -19.29
N LYS A 72 2.68 16.72 -20.51
CA LYS A 72 3.35 17.10 -21.77
C LYS A 72 4.78 16.55 -21.82
N LEU A 73 4.91 15.23 -21.67
CA LEU A 73 6.19 14.55 -21.56
C LEU A 73 7.02 14.71 -22.84
N ASN A 74 8.34 14.82 -22.69
CA ASN A 74 9.27 14.67 -23.80
C ASN A 74 9.52 13.18 -24.11
N ALA A 75 10.27 12.88 -25.17
CA ALA A 75 10.50 11.49 -25.60
C ALA A 75 11.17 10.61 -24.54
N ASP A 76 12.15 11.14 -23.79
CA ASP A 76 12.86 10.38 -22.76
C ASP A 76 11.95 10.11 -21.54
N GLN A 77 11.17 11.11 -21.13
CA GLN A 77 10.19 10.99 -20.06
C GLN A 77 9.06 10.01 -20.45
N GLU A 78 8.63 10.00 -21.71
CA GLU A 78 7.62 9.07 -22.23
C GLU A 78 8.11 7.62 -22.13
N LYS A 79 9.38 7.38 -22.46
CA LYS A 79 9.99 6.04 -22.31
C LYS A 79 10.02 5.59 -20.84
N LEU A 80 10.34 6.49 -19.91
CA LEU A 80 10.32 6.20 -18.48
C LEU A 80 8.90 5.95 -17.96
N TRP A 81 7.92 6.74 -18.42
CA TRP A 81 6.50 6.54 -18.10
C TRP A 81 6.02 5.15 -18.55
N GLN A 82 6.30 4.78 -19.81
CA GLN A 82 5.92 3.48 -20.35
C GLN A 82 6.59 2.33 -19.59
N THR A 83 7.89 2.47 -19.27
CA THR A 83 8.62 1.49 -18.46
C THR A 83 7.97 1.30 -17.08
N ALA A 84 7.55 2.38 -16.42
CA ALA A 84 6.88 2.30 -15.13
C ALA A 84 5.49 1.65 -15.21
N GLN A 85 4.72 1.95 -16.27
CA GLN A 85 3.43 1.33 -16.54
C GLN A 85 3.54 -0.17 -16.79
N ASP A 86 4.50 -0.58 -17.62
CA ASP A 86 4.73 -1.99 -17.95
C ASP A 86 5.22 -2.76 -16.71
N THR A 87 6.17 -2.20 -15.96
CA THR A 87 6.65 -2.77 -14.69
C THR A 87 5.49 -2.97 -13.71
N MET A 88 4.66 -1.94 -13.52
CA MET A 88 3.48 -2.03 -12.65
C MET A 88 2.51 -3.12 -13.10
N LYS A 89 2.24 -3.22 -14.41
CA LYS A 89 1.32 -4.21 -14.98
C LYS A 89 1.84 -5.63 -14.77
N GLN A 90 3.09 -5.89 -15.11
CA GLN A 90 3.75 -7.18 -14.95
C GLN A 90 3.80 -7.59 -13.47
N ASN A 91 4.24 -6.68 -12.60
CA ASN A 91 4.34 -6.96 -11.16
C ASN A 91 2.97 -7.18 -10.52
N ARG A 92 1.92 -6.48 -10.96
CA ARG A 92 0.54 -6.75 -10.53
C ARG A 92 0.06 -8.13 -10.98
N GLN A 93 0.38 -8.55 -12.20
CA GLN A 93 0.05 -9.89 -12.68
C GLN A 93 0.77 -10.97 -11.87
N ALA A 94 2.06 -10.78 -11.57
CA ALA A 94 2.83 -11.67 -10.71
C ALA A 94 2.25 -11.76 -9.29
N MET A 95 1.91 -10.62 -8.67
CA MET A 95 1.26 -10.63 -7.35
C MET A 95 -0.10 -11.34 -7.35
N ARG A 96 -0.89 -11.19 -8.43
CA ARG A 96 -2.16 -11.93 -8.59
C ARG A 96 -1.94 -13.44 -8.69
N GLU A 97 -0.89 -13.86 -9.39
CA GLU A 97 -0.50 -15.27 -9.47
C GLU A 97 -0.05 -15.80 -8.11
N SER A 98 0.81 -15.07 -7.38
CA SER A 98 1.20 -15.46 -6.01
C SER A 98 -0.01 -15.61 -5.09
N HIS A 99 -1.01 -14.73 -5.21
CA HIS A 99 -2.23 -14.83 -4.42
C HIS A 99 -3.11 -16.04 -4.82
N ARG A 100 -3.19 -16.37 -6.11
CA ARG A 100 -3.86 -17.61 -6.57
C ARG A 100 -3.18 -18.84 -6.00
N GLN A 101 -1.85 -18.90 -6.06
CA GLN A 101 -1.07 -20.01 -5.51
C GLN A 101 -1.27 -20.16 -4.00
N MET A 102 -1.29 -19.04 -3.25
CA MET A 102 -1.61 -19.08 -1.82
C MET A 102 -3.01 -19.65 -1.56
N HIS A 103 -4.00 -19.22 -2.34
CA HIS A 103 -5.37 -19.67 -2.20
C HIS A 103 -5.51 -21.18 -2.47
N GLU A 104 -4.83 -21.70 -3.49
CA GLU A 104 -4.79 -23.13 -3.79
C GLU A 104 -4.09 -23.93 -2.68
N GLN A 105 -2.97 -23.44 -2.15
CA GLN A 105 -2.29 -24.06 -1.01
C GLN A 105 -3.18 -24.09 0.24
N MET A 106 -3.86 -22.97 0.53
CA MET A 106 -4.78 -22.87 1.67
C MET A 106 -5.96 -23.84 1.53
N LYS A 107 -6.52 -23.97 0.32
CA LYS A 107 -7.56 -24.96 0.02
C LYS A 107 -7.09 -26.41 0.22
N SER A 108 -5.83 -26.70 -0.09
CA SER A 108 -5.24 -28.02 0.16
C SER A 108 -5.04 -28.30 1.65
N LEU A 109 -4.65 -27.29 2.43
CA LEU A 109 -4.45 -27.42 3.87
C LEU A 109 -5.78 -27.56 4.62
N GLU A 110 -6.84 -26.90 4.15
CA GLU A 110 -8.20 -27.02 4.70
C GLU A 110 -8.75 -28.46 4.65
N GLN A 111 -8.29 -29.28 3.71
CA GLN A 111 -8.70 -30.68 3.58
C GLN A 111 -7.99 -31.61 4.58
N GLN A 112 -6.98 -31.13 5.30
CA GLN A 112 -6.25 -31.93 6.27
C GLN A 112 -7.02 -32.00 7.60
N PRO A 113 -6.98 -33.15 8.31
CA PRO A 113 -7.65 -33.29 9.59
C PRO A 113 -7.04 -32.39 10.69
N ILE A 114 -5.76 -32.04 10.56
CA ILE A 114 -5.05 -31.10 11.43
C ILE A 114 -4.34 -30.10 10.52
N LEU A 115 -4.55 -28.81 10.77
CA LEU A 115 -3.91 -27.73 10.01
C LEU A 115 -2.41 -27.63 10.36
N ASP A 116 -1.56 -27.66 9.35
CA ASP A 116 -0.14 -27.31 9.50
C ASP A 116 0.07 -25.79 9.47
N LEU A 117 -0.04 -25.18 10.65
CA LEU A 117 0.16 -23.72 10.81
C LEU A 117 1.59 -23.27 10.47
N ASN A 118 2.59 -24.16 10.60
CA ASN A 118 3.97 -23.82 10.26
C ASN A 118 4.13 -23.73 8.74
N ALA A 119 3.56 -24.68 7.99
CA ALA A 119 3.51 -24.63 6.54
C ALA A 119 2.75 -23.39 6.03
N MET A 120 1.63 -23.04 6.67
CA MET A 120 0.88 -21.82 6.34
C MET A 120 1.72 -20.55 6.53
N ASN A 121 2.40 -20.44 7.67
CA ASN A 121 3.25 -19.28 7.95
C ASN A 121 4.44 -19.21 6.98
N ALA A 122 5.08 -20.32 6.67
CA ALA A 122 6.18 -20.37 5.71
C ALA A 122 5.74 -19.95 4.30
N ALA A 123 4.58 -20.42 3.84
CA ALA A 123 3.99 -20.02 2.56
C ALA A 123 3.69 -18.51 2.53
N HIS A 124 3.09 -17.98 3.59
CA HIS A 124 2.81 -16.55 3.74
C HIS A 124 4.09 -15.71 3.69
N GLN A 125 5.12 -16.08 4.46
CA GLN A 125 6.40 -15.37 4.49
C GLN A 125 7.08 -15.34 3.11
N LYS A 126 7.09 -16.47 2.40
CA LYS A 126 7.67 -16.57 1.05
C LYS A 126 6.97 -15.62 0.08
N ILE A 127 5.64 -15.61 0.08
CA ILE A 127 4.84 -14.77 -0.81
C ILE A 127 5.02 -13.29 -0.46
N GLU A 128 5.08 -12.97 0.83
CA GLU A 128 5.30 -11.60 1.26
C GLU A 128 6.66 -11.08 0.80
N GLN A 129 7.74 -11.86 0.98
CA GLN A 129 9.07 -11.50 0.49
C GLN A 129 9.09 -11.28 -1.04
N GLN A 130 8.48 -12.18 -1.80
CA GLN A 130 8.38 -12.04 -3.26
C GLN A 130 7.59 -10.79 -3.65
N ASN A 131 6.45 -10.55 -2.99
CA ASN A 131 5.61 -9.39 -3.27
C ASN A 131 6.29 -8.08 -2.87
N GLN A 132 7.12 -8.05 -1.83
CA GLN A 132 7.92 -6.88 -1.49
C GLN A 132 8.88 -6.50 -2.62
N GLN A 133 9.62 -7.46 -3.18
CA GLN A 133 10.52 -7.20 -4.31
C GLN A 133 9.77 -6.65 -5.54
N LEU A 134 8.57 -7.17 -5.83
CA LEU A 134 7.72 -6.66 -6.92
C LEU A 134 7.22 -5.23 -6.65
N ARG A 135 6.87 -4.91 -5.39
CA ARG A 135 6.47 -3.56 -4.97
C ARG A 135 7.63 -2.57 -5.07
N GLU A 136 8.82 -2.98 -4.65
CA GLU A 136 10.05 -2.20 -4.76
C GLU A 136 10.39 -1.90 -6.21
N GLY A 137 10.38 -2.89 -7.10
CA GLY A 137 10.64 -2.68 -8.53
C GLY A 137 9.65 -1.69 -9.17
N THR A 138 8.37 -1.79 -8.79
CA THR A 138 7.34 -0.83 -9.24
C THR A 138 7.64 0.59 -8.73
N THR A 139 8.02 0.71 -7.46
CA THR A 139 8.35 1.98 -6.82
C THR A 139 9.57 2.63 -7.47
N THR A 140 10.64 1.86 -7.69
CA THR A 140 11.85 2.33 -8.36
C THR A 140 11.56 2.86 -9.77
N ALA A 141 10.74 2.15 -10.56
CA ALA A 141 10.38 2.60 -11.90
C ALA A 141 9.64 3.96 -11.88
N TRP A 142 8.69 4.13 -10.95
CA TRP A 142 7.96 5.38 -10.78
C TRP A 142 8.83 6.52 -10.24
N LEU A 143 9.77 6.24 -9.34
CA LEU A 143 10.74 7.22 -8.84
C LEU A 143 11.67 7.70 -9.96
N ASN A 144 12.16 6.79 -10.81
CA ASN A 144 12.97 7.15 -11.97
C ASN A 144 12.22 8.08 -12.92
N PHE A 145 10.94 7.77 -13.21
CA PHE A 145 10.07 8.67 -13.98
C PHE A 145 9.93 10.04 -13.29
N TYR A 146 9.54 10.07 -12.01
CA TYR A 146 9.31 11.32 -11.28
C TYR A 146 10.57 12.20 -11.20
N ASN A 147 11.74 11.59 -11.02
CA ASN A 147 13.01 12.31 -10.92
C ASN A 147 13.40 12.98 -12.24
N SER A 148 13.00 12.41 -13.38
CA SER A 148 13.23 12.98 -14.72
C SER A 148 12.34 14.20 -15.05
N LEU A 149 11.31 14.47 -14.23
CA LEU A 149 10.38 15.58 -14.44
C LEU A 149 10.97 16.92 -14.01
N ASN A 150 10.58 18.00 -14.72
CA ASN A 150 10.85 19.36 -14.28
C ASN A 150 9.90 19.82 -13.16
N ASP A 151 10.14 20.99 -12.57
CA ASP A 151 9.40 21.48 -11.40
C ASP A 151 7.90 21.69 -11.68
N GLN A 152 7.55 22.14 -12.87
CA GLN A 152 6.16 22.32 -13.26
C GLN A 152 5.44 20.97 -13.34
N GLN A 153 6.06 19.97 -13.99
CA GLN A 153 5.54 18.61 -14.09
C GLN A 153 5.43 17.95 -12.70
N LYS A 154 6.47 18.09 -11.86
CA LYS A 154 6.46 17.58 -10.47
C LYS A 154 5.34 18.20 -9.64
N THR A 155 5.04 19.47 -9.85
CA THR A 155 3.91 20.16 -9.20
C THR A 155 2.57 19.56 -9.62
N THR A 156 2.38 19.25 -10.90
CA THR A 156 1.18 18.56 -11.42
C THR A 156 1.03 17.18 -10.79
N VAL A 157 2.09 16.36 -10.78
CA VAL A 157 2.08 15.03 -10.13
C VAL A 157 1.80 15.14 -8.64
N SER A 158 2.48 16.05 -7.94
CA SER A 158 2.30 16.26 -6.49
C SER A 158 0.87 16.65 -6.13
N THR A 159 0.23 17.48 -6.95
CA THR A 159 -1.17 17.88 -6.77
C THR A 159 -2.12 16.70 -6.93
N ALA A 160 -1.89 15.87 -7.96
CA ALA A 160 -2.66 14.65 -8.16
C ALA A 160 -2.51 13.67 -6.98
N LEU A 161 -1.30 13.46 -6.48
CA LEU A 161 -1.02 12.62 -5.31
C LEU A 161 -1.68 13.15 -4.04
N LYS A 162 -1.58 14.45 -3.76
CA LYS A 162 -2.26 15.08 -2.61
C LYS A 162 -3.78 14.88 -2.66
N LYS A 163 -4.39 15.03 -3.84
CA LYS A 163 -5.83 14.77 -4.05
C LYS A 163 -6.17 13.30 -3.82
N HIS A 164 -5.31 12.38 -4.26
CA HIS A 164 -5.49 10.96 -4.02
C HIS A 164 -5.44 10.64 -2.51
N PHE A 165 -4.44 11.14 -1.79
CA PHE A 165 -4.32 10.95 -0.34
C PHE A 165 -5.50 11.55 0.44
N ALA A 166 -6.01 12.72 0.03
CA ALA A 166 -7.21 13.30 0.64
C ALA A 166 -8.43 12.37 0.52
N LYS A 167 -8.64 11.78 -0.67
CA LYS A 167 -9.71 10.79 -0.89
C LYS A 167 -9.51 9.52 -0.07
N MET A 168 -8.27 9.05 0.07
CA MET A 168 -7.97 7.88 0.89
C MET A 168 -8.30 8.13 2.37
N ARG A 169 -7.89 9.28 2.92
CA ARG A 169 -8.27 9.67 4.29
C ARG A 169 -9.78 9.79 4.46
N GLU A 170 -10.48 10.40 3.51
CA GLU A 170 -11.95 10.49 3.56
C GLU A 170 -12.61 9.10 3.56
N HIS A 171 -12.11 8.18 2.74
CA HIS A 171 -12.59 6.80 2.72
C HIS A 171 -12.30 6.08 4.04
N GLU A 172 -11.10 6.26 4.59
CA GLU A 172 -10.70 5.71 5.88
C GLU A 172 -11.60 6.21 7.01
N HIS A 173 -11.86 7.52 7.09
CA HIS A 173 -12.80 8.10 8.06
C HIS A 173 -14.20 7.50 7.93
N LYS A 174 -14.74 7.40 6.71
CA LYS A 174 -16.06 6.81 6.47
C LYS A 174 -16.13 5.33 6.86
N MET A 175 -15.04 4.59 6.65
CA MET A 175 -14.95 3.20 7.10
C MET A 175 -14.94 3.15 8.62
N HIS A 176 -14.06 3.89 9.29
CA HIS A 176 -14.00 3.95 10.76
C HIS A 176 -15.35 4.33 11.38
N GLU A 177 -16.07 5.30 10.82
CA GLU A 177 -17.42 5.66 11.28
C GLU A 177 -18.42 4.52 11.11
N ARG A 178 -18.37 3.77 10.00
CA ARG A 178 -19.25 2.62 9.77
C ARG A 178 -18.94 1.45 10.69
N TRP A 179 -17.67 1.18 10.96
CA TRP A 179 -17.25 0.16 11.92
C TRP A 179 -17.65 0.56 13.35
N GLY A 180 -17.36 1.79 13.77
CA GLY A 180 -17.77 2.30 15.09
C GLY A 180 -19.29 2.34 15.30
N LYS A 181 -20.09 2.59 14.25
CA LYS A 181 -21.56 2.50 14.32
C LYS A 181 -22.06 1.05 14.42
N ARG A 182 -21.35 0.07 13.85
CA ARG A 182 -21.72 -1.37 13.97
C ARG A 182 -21.39 -1.93 15.34
N ASP A 183 -20.26 -1.54 15.93
CA ASP A 183 -19.89 -1.93 17.30
C ASP A 183 -20.88 -1.36 18.34
N GLY A 184 -21.44 -0.18 18.08
CA GLY A 184 -22.52 0.41 18.90
C GLY A 184 -23.90 -0.23 18.72
N GLN A 185 -24.12 -1.04 17.67
CA GLN A 185 -25.43 -1.66 17.37
C GLN A 185 -25.50 -3.16 17.72
N HIS A 186 -24.35 -3.82 17.93
CA HIS A 186 -24.29 -5.20 18.46
C HIS A 186 -24.20 -5.28 20.00
N GLY A 187 -24.34 -4.16 20.71
CA GLY A 187 -24.67 -4.13 22.13
C GLY A 187 -26.18 -4.22 22.35
N GLY A 188 -26.76 -5.42 22.20
CA GLY A 188 -28.17 -5.68 22.53
C GLY A 188 -28.46 -5.42 24.02
N PRO A 189 -29.68 -5.00 24.40
CA PRO A 189 -30.03 -4.54 25.74
C PRO A 189 -30.15 -5.74 26.70
N GLY A 190 -29.21 -5.86 27.62
CA GLY A 190 -29.18 -6.97 28.56
C GLY A 190 -28.39 -6.68 29.84
N ALA A 191 -28.58 -5.52 30.46
CA ALA A 191 -28.28 -5.29 31.88
C ALA A 191 -28.95 -4.00 32.35
N GLY A 192 -30.26 -3.91 32.19
CA GLY A 192 -31.07 -2.99 32.97
C GLY A 192 -31.80 -3.79 34.04
N ALA A 193 -31.36 -3.71 35.29
CA ALA A 193 -32.24 -3.79 36.45
C ALA A 193 -31.60 -3.08 37.66
N PRO A 194 -32.41 -2.46 38.54
CA PRO A 194 -32.02 -1.27 39.30
C PRO A 194 -31.84 -1.51 40.81
N ALA A 195 -31.27 -0.49 41.45
CA ALA A 195 -31.40 -0.04 42.84
C ALA A 195 -31.98 -1.01 43.90
N GLY A 196 -31.18 -1.25 44.94
CA GLY A 196 -31.64 -1.70 46.25
C GLY A 196 -30.73 -1.15 47.35
N ALA A 197 -31.14 -0.03 47.94
CA ALA A 197 -30.56 0.52 49.17
C ALA A 197 -31.15 -0.18 50.40
N SER A 198 -30.33 -0.45 51.42
CA SER A 198 -30.59 -0.63 52.87
C SER A 198 -29.30 -1.26 53.45
N GLY A 199 -28.54 -0.74 54.43
CA GLY A 199 -28.90 -0.05 55.66
C GLY A 199 -28.53 -0.94 56.85
N THR A 200 -27.47 -0.59 57.63
CA THR A 200 -27.20 -0.96 59.06
C THR A 200 -27.03 -2.48 59.39
N THR A 201 -26.27 -2.98 60.37
CA THR A 201 -25.59 -2.48 61.57
C THR A 201 -24.57 -3.53 62.05
N LYS A 202 -23.59 -3.07 62.84
CA LYS A 202 -22.55 -3.80 63.56
C LYS A 202 -23.11 -4.64 64.74
N PRO A 203 -22.36 -5.62 65.24
CA PRO A 203 -22.02 -5.63 66.67
C PRO A 203 -20.51 -5.38 66.92
#